data_AF-A0A855K8N2-F1
#
_entry.id   AF-A0A855K8N2-F1
#
_cell.length_a   1.000
_cell.length_b   1.000
_cell.length_c   1.000
_cell.angle_alpha   90.00
_cell.angle_beta   90.00
_cell.angle_gamma   90.00
#
_symmetry.space_group_name_H-M   'P 1'
#
loop_
_entity.id
_entity.type
_entity.pdbx_description
1 polymer ?
#
loop_
_entity_poly.entity_id
_entity_poly.type
_entity_poly.pdbx_seq_one_letter_code
_entity_poly.pdbx_strand_id
1 'polypeptide(L)'
;EGDAKATLTKDFEVPFDLLLEAPIRLRLLEVKPEKYILGIVAHHIALDGWSLTRMLEKVCDIYNAKLQGESVPNIPWESYVGYQKEFVNQLA
;
A
#
# COMPACT_ATOMS: atom_id res chain seq x y z
N GLU A 1 10.56 19.14 -7.05
CA GLU A 1 11.29 18.06 -6.34
C GLU A 1 11.55 18.38 -4.87
N GLY A 2 12.10 19.56 -4.51
CA GLY A 2 12.34 19.92 -3.10
C GLY A 2 11.10 19.85 -2.18
N ASP A 3 9.97 20.34 -2.67
CA ASP A 3 8.69 20.31 -1.93
C ASP A 3 8.13 18.90 -1.72
N ALA A 4 8.25 18.04 -2.75
CA ALA A 4 7.82 16.65 -2.66
C ALA A 4 8.64 15.87 -1.62
N LYS A 5 9.96 16.08 -1.59
CA LYS A 5 10.83 15.47 -0.58
C LYS A 5 10.45 15.91 0.83
N ALA A 6 10.24 17.21 1.05
CA ALA A 6 9.85 17.73 2.36
C ALA A 6 8.51 17.13 2.85
N THR A 7 7.54 17.01 1.94
CA THR A 7 6.25 16.38 2.25
C THR A 7 6.40 14.92 2.67
N LEU A 8 7.18 14.14 1.93
CA LEU A 8 7.40 12.72 2.24
C LEU A 8 8.22 12.52 3.52
N THR A 9 9.20 13.38 3.78
CA THR A 9 9.94 13.35 5.06
C THR A 9 8.99 13.55 6.24
N LYS A 10 8.06 14.49 6.14
CA LYS A 10 7.06 14.70 7.20
C LYS A 10 6.18 13.47 7.42
N ASP A 11 5.72 12.82 6.35
CA ASP A 11 4.90 11.61 6.49
C ASP A 11 5.67 10.45 7.15
N PHE A 12 6.99 10.39 6.95
CA PHE A 12 7.87 9.39 7.54
C PHE A 12 8.18 9.65 9.02
N GLU A 13 8.32 10.93 9.40
CA GLU A 13 8.66 11.32 10.77
C GLU A 13 7.47 11.25 11.74
N VAL A 14 6.25 11.40 11.22
CA VAL A 14 5.04 11.32 12.04
C VAL A 14 4.70 9.85 12.31
N PRO A 15 4.65 9.40 13.58
CA PRO A 15 4.26 8.03 13.91
C PRO A 15 2.84 7.70 13.45
N PHE A 16 2.53 6.41 13.32
CA PHE A 16 1.16 5.96 13.08
C PHE A 16 0.42 5.75 14.41
N ASP A 17 -0.77 6.33 14.56
CA ASP A 17 -1.73 5.91 15.59
C ASP A 17 -2.54 4.71 15.09
N LEU A 18 -2.01 3.51 15.35
CA LEU A 18 -2.59 2.25 14.86
C LEU A 18 -4.01 1.95 15.36
N LEU A 19 -4.51 2.70 16.35
CA LEU A 19 -5.90 2.58 16.81
C LEU A 19 -6.86 3.42 15.98
N LEU A 20 -6.39 4.50 15.37
CA LEU A 20 -7.22 5.52 14.74
C LEU A 20 -6.94 5.72 13.25
N GLU A 21 -5.80 5.26 12.73
CA GLU A 21 -5.43 5.40 11.33
C GLU A 21 -4.95 4.10 10.68
N ALA A 22 -5.09 4.02 9.35
CA ALA A 22 -4.53 2.91 8.58
C ALA A 22 -2.99 2.94 8.65
N PRO A 23 -2.32 1.77 8.74
CA PRO A 23 -0.85 1.67 8.84
C PRO A 23 -0.13 1.96 7.50
N ILE A 24 -0.72 2.78 6.64
CA ILE A 24 -0.20 3.17 5.34
C ILE A 24 -0.67 4.59 4.99
N ARG A 25 0.24 5.42 4.49
CA ARG A 25 -0.03 6.74 3.92
C ARG A 25 0.45 6.74 2.47
N LEU A 26 -0.43 7.21 1.58
CA LEU A 26 -0.17 7.33 0.14
C LEU A 26 -0.28 8.79 -0.27
N ARG A 27 0.70 9.29 -1.04
CA ARG A 27 0.64 10.62 -1.66
C ARG A 27 1.01 10.55 -3.13
N LEU A 28 0.20 11.15 -3.98
CA LEU A 28 0.56 11.44 -5.36
C LEU A 28 0.91 12.93 -5.47
N LEU A 29 2.16 13.21 -5.80
CA LEU A 29 2.71 14.57 -5.82
C LEU A 29 3.09 14.93 -7.25
N GLU A 30 2.45 15.93 -7.83
CA GLU A 30 2.87 16.50 -9.12
C GLU A 30 4.12 17.37 -8.90
N VAL A 31 5.23 17.04 -9.57
CA VAL A 31 6.49 17.77 -9.43
C VAL A 31 6.80 18.66 -10.62
N LYS A 32 6.22 18.37 -11.79
CA LYS A 32 6.23 19.13 -13.06
C LYS A 32 5.00 18.69 -13.87
N PRO A 33 4.60 19.41 -14.94
CA PRO A 33 3.56 18.94 -15.85
C PRO A 33 3.83 17.50 -16.29
N GLU A 34 2.83 16.64 -16.09
CA GLU A 34 2.87 15.20 -16.42
C GLU A 34 3.97 14.39 -15.69
N LYS A 35 4.58 14.92 -14.63
CA LYS A 35 5.57 14.20 -13.81
C LYS A 35 5.10 14.13 -12.37
N TYR A 36 4.95 12.91 -11.89
CA TYR A 36 4.42 12.62 -10.57
C TYR A 36 5.38 11.74 -9.76
N ILE A 37 5.35 11.91 -8.45
CA ILE A 37 5.96 11.02 -7.46
C ILE A 37 4.84 10.37 -6.67
N LEU A 38 4.80 9.04 -6.64
CA LEU A 38 3.97 8.28 -5.72
C LEU A 38 4.80 7.97 -4.47
N GLY A 39 4.46 8.62 -3.37
CA GLY A 39 5.04 8.35 -2.05
C GLY A 39 4.21 7.35 -1.26
N ILE A 40 4.90 6.38 -0.66
CA ILE A 40 4.29 5.33 0.17
C ILE A 40 5.10 5.26 1.47
N VAL A 41 4.42 5.47 2.59
CA VAL A 41 4.96 5.24 3.93
C VAL A 41 4.06 4.21 4.60
N ALA A 42 4.64 3.14 5.13
CA ALA A 42 3.89 2.07 5.76
C ALA A 42 4.54 1.65 7.08
N HIS A 43 3.70 1.29 8.05
CA HIS A 43 4.15 0.66 9.28
C HIS A 43 4.42 -0.83 9.03
N HIS A 44 5.56 -1.33 9.51
CA HIS A 44 5.99 -2.73 9.28
C HIS A 44 5.03 -3.81 9.84
N ILE A 45 4.07 -3.41 10.67
CA ILE A 45 3.00 -4.29 11.16
C ILE A 45 2.08 -4.78 10.04
N ALA A 46 1.95 -4.01 8.95
CA ALA A 46 1.04 -4.29 7.85
C ALA A 46 1.75 -4.68 6.55
N LEU A 47 3.00 -4.26 6.36
CA LEU A 47 3.77 -4.54 5.15
C LEU A 47 5.23 -4.90 5.50
N ASP A 48 5.69 -6.02 4.98
CA ASP A 48 7.10 -6.33 4.83
C ASP A 48 7.60 -5.96 3.41
N GLY A 49 8.90 -6.15 3.17
CA GLY A 49 9.51 -5.83 1.88
C GLY A 49 8.97 -6.64 0.71
N TRP A 50 8.51 -7.88 0.94
CA TRP A 50 7.91 -8.72 -0.10
C TRP A 50 6.49 -8.23 -0.40
N SER A 51 5.68 -8.07 0.64
CA SER A 51 4.29 -7.64 0.54
C SER A 51 4.17 -6.30 -0.19
N LEU A 52 5.13 -5.37 0.02
CA LEU A 52 5.20 -4.11 -0.70
C LEU A 52 5.36 -4.30 -2.22
N THR A 53 6.27 -5.17 -2.67
CA THR A 53 6.50 -5.39 -4.11
C THR A 53 5.30 -6.05 -4.77
N ARG A 54 4.68 -7.05 -4.12
CA ARG A 54 3.43 -7.70 -4.58
C ARG A 54 2.26 -6.72 -4.65
N MET A 55 2.15 -5.80 -3.68
CA MET A 55 1.14 -4.75 -3.70
C MET A 55 1.34 -3.82 -4.90
N LEU A 56 2.58 -3.39 -5.16
CA LEU A 56 2.89 -2.50 -6.28
C LEU A 56 2.61 -3.13 -7.65
N GLU A 57 2.95 -4.42 -7.83
CA GLU A 57 2.60 -5.17 -9.04
C GLU A 57 1.09 -5.11 -9.31
N LYS A 58 0.27 -5.42 -8.29
CA LYS A 58 -1.19 -5.34 -8.40
C LYS A 58 -1.70 -3.93 -8.70
N VAL A 59 -1.11 -2.90 -8.10
CA VAL A 59 -1.47 -1.51 -8.40
C VAL A 59 -1.23 -1.20 -9.87
N CYS A 60 -0.08 -1.61 -10.43
CA CYS A 60 0.22 -1.44 -11.85
C CYS A 60 -0.77 -2.21 -12.74
N ASP A 61 -1.08 -3.47 -12.42
CA ASP A 61 -2.03 -4.27 -13.18
C ASP A 61 -3.41 -3.63 -13.24
N ILE A 62 -3.93 -3.20 -12.08
CA ILE A 62 -5.23 -2.53 -11.98
C ILE A 62 -5.20 -1.18 -12.70
N TYR A 63 -4.11 -0.42 -12.58
CA TYR A 63 -3.97 0.87 -13.25
C TYR A 63 -4.00 0.70 -14.78
N ASN A 64 -3.28 -0.28 -15.31
CA ASN A 64 -3.25 -0.58 -16.75
C ASN A 64 -4.61 -1.06 -17.26
N ALA A 65 -5.26 -1.99 -16.55
CA ALA A 65 -6.61 -2.46 -16.91
C ALA A 65 -7.61 -1.28 -16.97
N LYS A 66 -7.54 -0.36 -15.99
CA LYS A 66 -8.38 0.84 -15.99
C LYS A 66 -8.10 1.77 -17.16
N LEU A 67 -6.84 1.94 -17.56
CA LEU A 67 -6.49 2.74 -18.74
C LEU A 67 -7.03 2.12 -20.04
N GLN A 68 -7.14 0.80 -20.11
CA GLN A 68 -7.65 0.06 -21.26
C GLN A 68 -9.19 -0.10 -21.24
N GLY A 69 -9.86 0.35 -20.17
CA GLY A 69 -11.30 0.16 -20.00
C GLY A 69 -11.70 -1.29 -19.71
N GLU A 70 -10.76 -2.10 -19.25
CA GLU A 70 -10.99 -3.50 -18.90
C GLU A 70 -11.61 -3.64 -17.51
N SER A 71 -12.22 -4.80 -17.25
CA SER A 71 -12.74 -5.11 -15.92
C SER A 71 -11.58 -5.34 -14.95
N VAL A 72 -11.69 -4.76 -13.75
CA VAL A 72 -10.71 -4.97 -12.68
C VAL A 72 -11.10 -6.22 -11.90
N PRO A 73 -10.19 -7.19 -11.68
CA PRO A 73 -10.51 -8.36 -10.87
C PRO A 73 -10.94 -7.93 -9.47
N ASN A 74 -12.04 -8.51 -8.99
CA ASN A 74 -12.37 -8.45 -7.57
C ASN A 74 -11.30 -9.29 -6.85
N ILE A 75 -10.43 -8.64 -6.08
CA ILE A 75 -9.40 -9.32 -5.32
C ILE A 75 -9.98 -9.59 -3.92
N PRO A 76 -10.56 -10.77 -3.66
CA PRO A 76 -10.90 -11.12 -2.28
C PRO A 76 -9.60 -11.14 -1.48
N TRP A 77 -9.60 -10.49 -0.34
CA TRP A 77 -8.54 -10.71 0.63
C TRP A 77 -8.74 -12.12 1.18
N GLU A 78 -7.81 -13.04 0.90
CA GLU A 78 -7.68 -14.21 1.76
C GLU A 78 -7.00 -13.72 3.03
N SER A 79 -7.70 -13.77 4.15
CA SER A 79 -7.10 -13.37 5.41
C SER A 79 -6.09 -14.43 5.81
N TYR A 80 -4.81 -14.07 5.75
CA TYR A 80 -3.76 -14.84 6.41
C TYR A 80 -4.11 -15.10 7.89
N VAL A 81 -4.82 -14.17 8.55
CA VAL A 81 -5.34 -14.38 9.91
C VAL A 81 -6.39 -15.50 9.94
N GLY A 82 -7.23 -15.62 8.92
CA GLY A 82 -8.16 -16.74 8.76
C GLY A 82 -7.42 -18.07 8.64
N TYR A 83 -6.46 -18.16 7.71
CA TYR A 83 -5.59 -19.32 7.54
C TYR A 83 -4.84 -19.69 8.82
N GLN A 84 -4.24 -18.70 9.50
CA GLN A 84 -3.48 -18.92 10.73
C GLN A 84 -4.38 -19.41 11.87
N LYS A 85 -5.59 -18.87 11.99
CA LYS A 85 -6.59 -19.35 12.97
C LYS A 85 -6.97 -20.81 12.71
N GLU A 86 -7.24 -21.16 11.46
CA GLU A 86 -7.53 -22.55 11.08
C GLU A 86 -6.37 -23.48 11.39
N PHE A 87 -5.15 -23.10 11.02
CA PHE A 87 -3.94 -23.86 11.29
C PHE A 87 -3.70 -24.08 12.79
N VAL A 88 -3.79 -23.02 13.60
CA VAL A 88 -3.63 -23.11 15.06
C VAL A 88 -4.72 -24.00 15.68
N ASN A 89 -5.98 -23.87 15.23
CA ASN A 89 -7.08 -24.70 15.71
C ASN A 89 -6.92 -26.18 15.33
N GLN A 90 -6.21 -26.52 14.25
CA GLN A 90 -5.92 -27.90 13.87
C GLN A 90 -4.79 -28.54 14.68
N LEU A 91 -3.99 -27.72 15.37
CA LEU A 91 -2.88 -28.18 16.23
C LEU A 91 -3.29 -28.31 17.71
N ALA A 92 -4.46 -27.79 18.09
CA ALA A 92 -5.04 -27.89 19.42
C ALA A 92 -5.98 -29.09 19.53
#